data_AF-A0A7W1QAQ0-F1
#
_entry.id   AF-A0A7W1QAQ0-F1
#
_cell.length_a   1.000
_cell.length_b   1.000
_cell.length_c   1.000
_cell.angle_alpha   90.00
_cell.angle_beta   90.00
_cell.angle_gamma   90.00
#
_symmetry.space_group_name_H-M   'P 1'
#
loop_
_entity.id
_entity.type
_entity.pdbx_description
1 polymer ?
#
loop_
_entity_poly.entity_id
_entity_poly.type
_entity_poly.pdbx_seq_one_letter_code
_entity_poly.pdbx_strand_id
1 'polypeptide(L)'
;MALRRLLPLSGIVFVVLALLAVVAVSGSTPGSDASAAKVLSFYDAHNVRQGIAAFVLAASVPFLVAFGASLTSTLWPREGDPRPVWQLVLIGGTVLTGAALLLAALIHFALADGGDQGISGDGLQALNVVDNDFWMPLNSALGVMMLGAAGSLLGTLRGYRWLGWAALVLGIALFIPFADFFALLLTLIWIIVTSLMMFRAKLGPAVALQGP
;
A
#
# COMPACT_ATOMS: atom_id res chain seq x y z
N MET A 1 -11.73 -11.00 -22.12
CA MET A 1 -10.81 -11.97 -21.47
C MET A 1 -9.41 -11.39 -21.17
N ALA A 2 -8.82 -10.55 -22.03
CA ALA A 2 -7.47 -10.02 -21.82
C ALA A 2 -7.29 -9.15 -20.55
N LEU A 3 -8.24 -8.24 -20.27
CA LEU A 3 -8.12 -7.29 -19.15
C LEU A 3 -8.07 -7.98 -17.77
N ARG A 4 -8.84 -9.07 -17.58
CA ARG A 4 -8.81 -9.87 -16.35
C ARG A 4 -7.48 -10.59 -16.10
N ARG A 5 -6.70 -10.83 -17.16
CA ARG A 5 -5.37 -11.44 -17.04
C ARG A 5 -4.32 -10.44 -16.55
N LEU A 6 -4.49 -9.16 -16.89
CA LEU A 6 -3.60 -8.07 -16.48
C LEU A 6 -3.87 -7.57 -15.06
N LEU A 7 -5.05 -7.88 -14.49
CA LEU A 7 -5.48 -7.40 -13.18
C LEU A 7 -4.44 -7.61 -12.06
N PRO A 8 -3.69 -8.72 -11.96
CA PRO A 8 -2.64 -8.87 -10.94
C PRO A 8 -1.53 -7.83 -11.04
N LEU A 9 -1.23 -7.29 -12.23
CA LEU A 9 -0.19 -6.28 -12.45
C LEU A 9 -0.55 -4.91 -11.84
N SER A 10 -1.81 -4.70 -11.44
CA SER A 10 -2.21 -3.52 -10.66
C SER A 10 -1.37 -3.35 -9.39
N GLY A 11 -0.91 -4.44 -8.76
CA GLY A 11 -0.02 -4.36 -7.60
C GLY A 11 1.32 -3.70 -7.92
N ILE A 12 1.87 -3.92 -9.13
CA ILE A 12 3.10 -3.25 -9.57
C ILE A 12 2.84 -1.76 -9.79
N VAL A 13 1.72 -1.41 -10.43
CA VAL A 13 1.34 -0.01 -10.66
C VAL A 13 1.16 0.72 -9.33
N PHE A 14 0.50 0.08 -8.35
CA PHE A 14 0.40 0.59 -6.98
C PHE A 14 1.77 0.89 -6.38
N VAL A 15 2.69 -0.10 -6.38
CA VAL A 15 4.02 0.07 -5.78
C VAL A 15 4.81 1.18 -6.46
N VAL A 16 4.77 1.26 -7.80
CA VAL A 16 5.46 2.32 -8.55
C VAL A 16 4.91 3.69 -8.18
N LEU A 17 3.59 3.88 -8.17
CA LEU A 17 2.99 5.18 -7.84
C LEU A 17 3.25 5.57 -6.37
N ALA A 18 3.11 4.63 -5.43
CA ALA A 18 3.38 4.87 -4.02
C ALA A 18 4.85 5.27 -3.79
N LEU A 19 5.80 4.57 -4.42
CA LEU A 19 7.22 4.94 -4.33
C LEU A 19 7.52 6.28 -5.01
N LEU A 20 6.91 6.57 -6.15
CA LEU A 20 7.07 7.88 -6.81
C LEU A 20 6.56 9.01 -5.93
N ALA A 21 5.42 8.84 -5.25
CA ALA A 21 4.92 9.81 -4.29
C ALA A 21 5.92 10.00 -3.13
N VAL A 22 6.40 8.92 -2.51
CA VAL A 22 7.37 9.00 -1.39
C VAL A 22 8.68 9.68 -1.82
N VAL A 23 9.23 9.30 -2.96
CA VAL A 23 10.45 9.92 -3.51
C VAL A 23 10.21 11.39 -3.84
N ALA A 24 9.04 11.73 -4.39
CA ALA A 24 8.68 13.12 -4.65
C ALA A 24 8.57 13.95 -3.37
N VAL A 25 8.17 13.38 -2.22
CA VAL A 25 8.16 14.08 -0.92
C VAL A 25 9.53 14.07 -0.25
N SER A 26 10.40 13.09 -0.52
CA SER A 26 11.70 12.94 0.15
C SER A 26 12.64 14.13 -0.09
N GLY A 27 13.49 14.43 0.91
CA GLY A 27 14.44 15.54 0.87
C GLY A 27 14.49 16.27 2.20
N SER A 28 14.34 17.60 2.18
CA SER A 28 14.39 18.48 3.35
C SER A 28 13.05 18.63 4.08
N THR A 29 12.15 17.67 3.94
CA THR A 29 10.82 17.69 4.55
C THR A 29 10.94 17.81 6.07
N PRO A 30 10.18 18.72 6.71
CA PRO A 30 10.25 18.92 8.15
C PRO A 30 9.90 17.64 8.93
N GLY A 31 10.73 17.28 9.91
CA GLY A 31 10.40 16.24 10.88
C GLY A 31 9.34 16.68 11.88
N SER A 32 8.90 15.76 12.74
CA SER A 32 7.88 16.02 13.77
C SER A 32 8.30 17.05 14.83
N ASP A 33 9.59 17.27 15.02
CA ASP A 33 10.17 18.24 15.97
C ASP A 33 10.44 19.63 15.34
N ALA A 34 10.10 19.83 14.06
CA ALA A 34 10.34 21.08 13.38
C ALA A 34 9.52 22.23 13.96
N SER A 35 10.11 23.43 14.01
CA SER A 35 9.41 24.64 14.45
C SER A 35 8.33 25.07 13.45
N ALA A 36 7.28 25.73 13.94
CA ALA A 36 6.21 26.31 13.13
C ALA A 36 6.72 27.13 11.93
N ALA A 37 7.72 27.98 12.14
CA ALA A 37 8.32 28.78 11.08
C ALA A 37 9.00 27.93 9.99
N LYS A 38 9.65 26.82 10.38
CA LYS A 38 10.29 25.90 9.43
C LYS A 38 9.26 25.12 8.62
N VAL A 39 8.18 24.66 9.26
CA VAL A 39 7.09 23.95 8.58
C VAL A 39 6.41 24.88 7.56
N LEU A 40 6.02 26.08 7.99
CA LEU A 40 5.39 27.08 7.11
C LEU A 40 6.29 27.42 5.91
N SER A 41 7.54 27.81 6.17
CA SER A 41 8.47 28.17 5.08
C SER A 41 8.73 27.04 4.10
N PHE A 42 8.77 25.78 4.56
CA PHE A 42 8.93 24.64 3.66
C PHE A 42 7.71 24.42 2.77
N TYR A 43 6.52 24.36 3.35
CA TYR A 43 5.30 24.08 2.58
C TYR A 43 4.90 25.26 1.69
N ASP A 44 5.14 26.50 2.10
CA ASP A 44 5.02 27.67 1.21
C ASP A 44 5.92 27.53 -0.02
N ALA A 45 7.22 27.23 0.19
CA ALA A 45 8.17 27.10 -0.92
C ALA A 45 7.98 25.85 -1.81
N HIS A 46 7.34 24.80 -1.30
CA HIS A 46 7.24 23.50 -2.00
C HIS A 46 5.80 23.04 -2.25
N ASN A 47 4.79 23.90 -2.06
CA ASN A 47 3.37 23.53 -2.08
C ASN A 47 2.98 22.71 -3.32
N VAL A 48 3.33 23.15 -4.53
CA VAL A 48 2.96 22.46 -5.78
C VAL A 48 3.51 21.04 -5.83
N ARG A 49 4.79 20.87 -5.48
CA ARG A 49 5.45 19.56 -5.52
C ARG A 49 4.83 18.61 -4.49
N GLN A 50 4.57 19.09 -3.27
CA GLN A 50 3.95 18.28 -2.21
C GLN A 50 2.49 17.95 -2.52
N GLY A 51 1.74 18.90 -3.09
CA GLY A 51 0.37 18.69 -3.56
C GLY A 51 0.31 17.61 -4.65
N ILE A 52 1.17 17.69 -5.67
CA ILE A 52 1.27 16.64 -6.71
C ILE A 52 1.60 15.29 -6.09
N ALA A 53 2.54 15.22 -5.16
CA ALA A 53 2.89 13.96 -4.50
C ALA A 53 1.70 13.35 -3.74
N ALA A 54 0.92 14.16 -3.03
CA ALA A 54 -0.31 13.71 -2.37
C ALA A 54 -1.33 13.14 -3.38
N PHE A 55 -1.55 13.79 -4.51
CA PHE A 55 -2.43 13.27 -5.56
C PHE A 55 -1.92 11.96 -6.18
N VAL A 56 -0.61 11.84 -6.40
CA VAL A 56 0.01 10.60 -6.90
C VAL A 56 -0.18 9.46 -5.89
N LEU A 57 -0.02 9.72 -4.59
CA LEU A 57 -0.27 8.75 -3.54
C LEU A 57 -1.75 8.30 -3.54
N ALA A 58 -2.68 9.24 -3.58
CA ALA A 58 -4.11 8.94 -3.67
C ALA A 58 -4.47 8.13 -4.93
N ALA A 59 -3.87 8.48 -6.07
CA ALA A 59 -4.07 7.76 -7.34
C ALA A 59 -3.53 6.32 -7.33
N SER A 60 -2.65 5.96 -6.38
CA SER A 60 -2.17 4.58 -6.21
C SER A 60 -3.24 3.64 -5.64
N VAL A 61 -4.21 4.16 -4.88
CA VAL A 61 -5.17 3.37 -4.08
C VAL A 61 -6.10 2.48 -4.92
N PRO A 62 -6.67 2.93 -6.05
CA PRO A 62 -7.46 2.06 -6.92
C PRO A 62 -6.69 0.82 -7.40
N PHE A 63 -5.38 0.97 -7.62
CA PHE A 63 -4.52 -0.15 -8.04
C PHE A 63 -4.25 -1.13 -6.90
N LEU A 64 -4.10 -0.64 -5.67
CA LEU A 64 -4.03 -1.51 -4.48
C LEU A 64 -5.31 -2.32 -4.30
N VAL A 65 -6.47 -1.66 -4.41
CA VAL A 65 -7.78 -2.33 -4.28
C VAL A 65 -7.96 -3.38 -5.37
N ALA A 66 -7.61 -3.05 -6.62
CA ALA A 66 -7.64 -4.00 -7.74
C ALA A 66 -6.71 -5.20 -7.49
N PHE A 67 -5.52 -4.98 -6.93
CA PHE A 67 -4.58 -6.03 -6.56
C PHE A 67 -5.16 -6.94 -5.48
N GLY A 68 -5.65 -6.38 -4.36
CA GLY A 68 -6.22 -7.14 -3.27
C GLY A 68 -7.47 -7.91 -3.68
N ALA A 69 -8.33 -7.34 -4.55
CA ALA A 69 -9.45 -8.04 -5.15
C ALA A 69 -9.01 -9.19 -6.07
N SER A 70 -7.96 -8.98 -6.87
CA SER A 70 -7.39 -10.02 -7.74
C SER A 70 -6.79 -11.18 -6.94
N LEU A 71 -6.09 -10.87 -5.83
CA LEU A 71 -5.48 -11.87 -4.97
C LEU A 71 -6.57 -12.66 -4.24
N THR A 72 -7.49 -11.95 -3.58
CA THR A 72 -8.64 -12.53 -2.87
C THR A 72 -9.47 -13.45 -3.78
N SER A 73 -9.79 -13.01 -5.00
CA SER A 73 -10.56 -13.83 -5.95
C SER A 73 -9.82 -15.08 -6.42
N THR A 74 -8.48 -15.05 -6.50
CA THR A 74 -7.66 -16.21 -6.86
C THR A 74 -7.60 -17.23 -5.73
N LEU A 75 -7.69 -16.76 -4.48
CA LEU A 75 -7.66 -17.57 -3.27
C LEU A 75 -9.05 -17.89 -2.73
N TRP A 76 -10.12 -17.49 -3.43
CA TRP A 76 -11.48 -17.67 -2.95
C TRP A 76 -11.81 -19.17 -2.89
N PRO A 77 -12.37 -19.67 -1.77
CA PRO A 77 -12.72 -21.08 -1.64
C PRO A 77 -13.78 -21.50 -2.66
N ARG A 78 -13.76 -22.78 -3.03
CA ARG A 78 -14.78 -23.37 -3.90
C ARG A 78 -16.03 -23.73 -3.11
N GLU A 79 -17.11 -24.01 -3.83
CA GLU A 79 -18.33 -24.51 -3.21
C GLU A 79 -18.05 -25.81 -2.44
N GLY A 80 -18.46 -25.84 -1.16
CA GLY A 80 -18.18 -26.93 -0.23
C GLY A 80 -16.95 -26.74 0.66
N ASP A 81 -16.09 -25.75 0.39
CA ASP A 81 -14.95 -25.43 1.26
C ASP A 81 -15.39 -24.68 2.55
N PRO A 82 -14.56 -24.68 3.61
CA PRO A 82 -14.80 -23.89 4.81
C PRO A 82 -14.97 -22.39 4.54
N ARG A 83 -15.57 -21.67 5.50
CA ARG A 83 -15.84 -20.22 5.41
C ARG A 83 -14.57 -19.43 5.04
N PRO A 84 -14.66 -18.43 4.13
CA PRO A 84 -13.52 -17.67 3.59
C PRO A 84 -12.97 -16.60 4.56
N VAL A 85 -12.76 -16.94 5.83
CA VAL A 85 -12.42 -15.96 6.89
C VAL A 85 -11.14 -15.19 6.55
N TRP A 86 -10.08 -15.86 6.10
CA TRP A 86 -8.81 -15.21 5.78
C TRP A 86 -8.86 -14.34 4.52
N GLN A 87 -9.69 -14.72 3.55
CA GLN A 87 -9.95 -13.94 2.34
C GLN A 87 -10.74 -12.66 2.68
N LEU A 88 -11.67 -12.75 3.64
CA LEU A 88 -12.38 -11.58 4.18
C LEU A 88 -11.42 -10.65 4.94
N VAL A 89 -10.50 -11.19 5.74
CA VAL A 89 -9.44 -10.40 6.41
C VAL A 89 -8.52 -9.74 5.38
N LEU A 90 -8.14 -10.45 4.32
CA LEU A 90 -7.32 -9.91 3.24
C LEU A 90 -7.98 -8.72 2.54
N ILE A 91 -9.23 -8.86 2.10
CA ILE A 91 -9.93 -7.75 1.42
C ILE A 91 -10.22 -6.61 2.40
N GLY A 92 -10.57 -6.91 3.65
CA GLY A 92 -10.75 -5.91 4.70
C GLY A 92 -9.48 -5.12 4.97
N GLY A 93 -8.33 -5.79 5.11
CA GLY A 93 -7.02 -5.17 5.28
C GLY A 93 -6.58 -4.37 4.05
N THR A 94 -6.92 -4.83 2.84
CA THR A 94 -6.69 -4.08 1.60
C THR A 94 -7.45 -2.76 1.61
N VAL A 95 -8.74 -2.79 1.95
CA VAL A 95 -9.58 -1.58 2.03
C VAL A 95 -9.09 -0.65 3.14
N LEU A 96 -8.74 -1.19 4.31
CA LEU A 96 -8.19 -0.42 5.42
C LEU A 96 -6.87 0.27 5.03
N THR A 97 -5.99 -0.43 4.30
CA THR A 97 -4.74 0.15 3.79
C THR A 97 -5.03 1.26 2.78
N GLY A 98 -5.96 1.04 1.85
CA GLY A 98 -6.37 2.07 0.90
C GLY A 98 -6.92 3.32 1.61
N ALA A 99 -7.75 3.14 2.63
CA ALA A 99 -8.27 4.24 3.44
C ALA A 99 -7.15 4.99 4.19
N ALA A 100 -6.18 4.26 4.77
CA ALA A 100 -5.02 4.87 5.42
C ALA A 100 -4.19 5.70 4.43
N LEU A 101 -3.91 5.17 3.22
CA LEU A 101 -3.19 5.91 2.19
C LEU A 101 -3.93 7.17 1.71
N LEU A 102 -5.26 7.11 1.58
CA LEU A 102 -6.07 8.29 1.25
C LEU A 102 -6.02 9.34 2.36
N LEU A 103 -6.03 8.91 3.62
CA LEU A 103 -5.94 9.82 4.76
C LEU A 103 -4.53 10.44 4.86
N ALA A 104 -3.47 9.67 4.61
CA ALA A 104 -2.10 10.18 4.51
C ALA A 104 -1.99 11.23 3.38
N ALA A 105 -2.52 10.91 2.19
CA ALA A 105 -2.54 11.85 1.08
C ALA A 105 -3.33 13.12 1.40
N LEU A 106 -4.48 13.00 2.09
CA LEU A 106 -5.28 14.14 2.52
C LEU A 106 -4.52 15.05 3.50
N ILE A 107 -3.92 14.48 4.54
CA ILE A 107 -3.14 15.22 5.54
C ILE A 107 -1.99 15.95 4.86
N HIS A 108 -1.25 15.25 3.99
CA HIS A 108 -0.11 15.80 3.28
C HIS A 108 -0.52 16.90 2.28
N PHE A 109 -1.65 16.72 1.58
CA PHE A 109 -2.21 17.75 0.72
C PHE A 109 -2.61 18.99 1.52
N ALA A 110 -3.25 18.83 2.68
CA ALA A 110 -3.66 19.94 3.53
C ALA A 110 -2.45 20.73 4.07
N LEU A 111 -1.30 20.10 4.30
CA LEU A 111 -0.04 20.80 4.60
C LEU A 111 0.43 21.65 3.42
N ALA A 112 0.44 21.07 2.22
CA ALA A 112 0.85 21.76 1.00
C ALA A 112 -0.05 22.96 0.69
N ASP A 113 -1.37 22.75 0.70
CA ASP A 113 -2.38 23.78 0.45
C ASP A 113 -2.37 24.85 1.55
N GLY A 114 -2.28 24.45 2.82
CA GLY A 114 -2.23 25.40 3.93
C GLY A 114 -0.99 26.31 3.90
N GLY A 115 0.14 25.81 3.39
CA GLY A 115 1.33 26.62 3.13
C GLY A 115 1.07 27.72 2.09
N ASP A 116 0.42 27.36 0.98
CA ASP A 116 0.05 28.29 -0.10
C ASP A 116 -1.02 29.31 0.31
N GLN A 117 -2.01 28.87 1.10
CA GLN A 117 -3.12 29.71 1.56
C GLN A 117 -2.78 30.58 2.78
N GLY A 118 -1.54 30.54 3.29
CA GLY A 118 -1.09 31.37 4.41
C GLY A 118 -1.73 31.00 5.75
N ILE A 119 -2.02 29.71 5.98
CA ILE A 119 -2.43 29.20 7.29
C ILE A 119 -1.31 29.45 8.31
N SER A 120 -1.67 29.67 9.57
CA SER A 120 -0.69 29.93 10.64
C SER A 120 0.32 28.79 10.78
N GLY A 121 1.57 29.14 11.08
CA GLY A 121 2.65 28.17 11.27
C GLY A 121 2.34 27.15 12.37
N ASP A 122 1.67 27.55 13.46
CA ASP A 122 1.28 26.65 14.55
C ASP A 122 0.26 25.59 14.07
N GLY A 123 -0.68 25.99 13.21
CA GLY A 123 -1.65 25.06 12.61
C GLY A 123 -0.98 24.04 11.70
N LEU A 124 -0.06 24.49 10.86
CA LEU A 124 0.73 23.60 10.00
C LEU A 124 1.67 22.70 10.82
N GLN A 125 2.25 23.20 11.91
CA GLN A 125 3.12 22.40 12.79
C GLN A 125 2.36 21.23 13.41
N ALA A 126 1.16 21.48 13.94
CA ALA A 126 0.32 20.42 14.51
C ALA A 126 -0.03 19.35 13.46
N LEU A 127 -0.39 19.78 12.25
CA LEU A 127 -0.69 18.86 11.16
C LEU A 127 0.55 18.08 10.69
N ASN A 128 1.73 18.70 10.70
CA ASN A 128 3.01 18.08 10.35
C ASN A 128 3.40 16.97 11.33
N VAL A 129 3.13 17.14 12.63
CA VAL A 129 3.31 16.06 13.62
C VAL A 129 2.43 14.87 13.26
N VAL A 130 1.15 15.12 12.94
CA VAL A 130 0.20 14.06 12.55
C VAL A 130 0.64 13.34 11.27
N ASP A 131 1.11 14.08 10.25
CA ASP A 131 1.63 13.51 8.99
C ASP A 131 2.85 12.62 9.25
N ASN A 132 3.79 13.10 10.07
CA ASN A 132 5.01 12.37 10.42
C ASN A 132 4.71 11.08 11.19
N ASP A 133 3.68 11.05 12.05
CA ASP A 133 3.33 9.87 12.86
C ASP A 133 2.33 8.92 12.17
N PHE A 134 1.87 9.28 10.96
CA PHE A 134 0.86 8.51 10.23
C PHE A 134 1.36 7.13 9.74
N TRP A 135 2.66 6.85 9.83
CA TRP A 135 3.22 5.52 9.54
C TRP A 135 2.59 4.43 10.42
N MET A 136 2.23 4.74 11.68
CA MET A 136 1.67 3.76 12.62
C MET A 136 0.34 3.16 12.14
N PRO A 137 -0.69 3.97 11.78
CA PRO A 137 -1.94 3.43 11.24
C PRO A 137 -1.75 2.79 9.86
N LEU A 138 -0.88 3.34 9.01
CA LEU A 138 -0.60 2.77 7.69
C LEU A 138 0.03 1.37 7.79
N ASN A 139 1.08 1.21 8.60
CA ASN A 139 1.77 -0.07 8.79
C ASN A 139 0.85 -1.10 9.43
N SER A 140 0.05 -0.70 10.42
CA SER A 140 -0.95 -1.58 11.04
C SER A 140 -1.98 -2.08 10.03
N ALA A 141 -2.49 -1.21 9.15
CA ALA A 141 -3.44 -1.57 8.10
C ALA A 141 -2.85 -2.56 7.09
N LEU A 142 -1.61 -2.29 6.64
CA LEU A 142 -0.85 -3.21 5.79
C LEU A 142 -0.61 -4.56 6.50
N GLY A 143 -0.34 -4.54 7.80
CA GLY A 143 -0.17 -5.72 8.63
C GLY A 143 -1.40 -6.63 8.57
N VAL A 144 -2.60 -6.07 8.71
CA VAL A 144 -3.87 -6.81 8.58
C VAL A 144 -4.01 -7.43 7.18
N MET A 145 -3.70 -6.67 6.13
CA MET A 145 -3.72 -7.19 4.75
C MET A 145 -2.78 -8.39 4.59
N MET A 146 -1.56 -8.28 5.10
CA MET A 146 -0.52 -9.31 5.02
C MET A 146 -0.87 -10.56 5.84
N LEU A 147 -1.48 -10.40 7.04
CA LEU A 147 -1.98 -11.51 7.83
C LEU A 147 -3.14 -12.24 7.13
N GLY A 148 -4.05 -11.50 6.47
CA GLY A 148 -5.09 -12.08 5.63
C GLY A 148 -4.53 -12.86 4.44
N ALA A 149 -3.50 -12.32 3.77
CA ALA A 149 -2.78 -13.01 2.70
C ALA A 149 -2.11 -14.30 3.22
N ALA A 150 -1.45 -14.24 4.38
CA ALA A 150 -0.80 -15.37 5.00
C ALA A 150 -1.79 -16.51 5.29
N GLY A 151 -2.90 -16.22 5.97
CA GLY A 151 -3.92 -17.21 6.26
C GLY A 151 -4.53 -17.85 5.01
N SER A 152 -4.73 -17.04 3.95
CA SER A 152 -5.26 -17.52 2.67
C SER A 152 -4.26 -18.40 1.89
N LEU A 153 -2.97 -18.07 1.92
CA LEU A 153 -1.92 -18.77 1.17
C LEU A 153 -1.40 -20.01 1.89
N LEU A 154 -1.34 -20.01 3.22
CA LEU A 154 -0.90 -21.18 3.99
C LEU A 154 -1.93 -22.33 3.95
N GLY A 155 -3.20 -22.00 3.71
CA GLY A 155 -4.30 -22.94 3.50
C GLY A 155 -4.33 -23.62 2.12
N THR A 156 -3.47 -23.23 1.16
CA THR A 156 -3.46 -23.79 -0.21
C THR A 156 -2.23 -24.68 -0.52
N LEU A 157 -2.36 -25.56 -1.53
CA LEU A 157 -1.36 -26.61 -1.84
C LEU A 157 -0.05 -26.08 -2.47
N ARG A 158 1.07 -26.51 -1.84
CA ARG A 158 2.51 -26.57 -2.18
C ARG A 158 3.22 -25.41 -2.92
N GLY A 159 2.67 -24.80 -3.97
CA GLY A 159 3.42 -23.86 -4.83
C GLY A 159 3.68 -22.46 -4.23
N TYR A 160 2.75 -21.96 -3.41
CA TYR A 160 2.77 -20.58 -2.89
C TYR A 160 3.01 -20.49 -1.38
N ARG A 161 3.38 -21.59 -0.73
CA ARG A 161 3.53 -21.64 0.74
C ARG A 161 4.59 -20.66 1.28
N TRP A 162 5.65 -20.45 0.51
CA TRP A 162 6.71 -19.50 0.89
C TRP A 162 6.19 -18.06 0.89
N LEU A 163 5.30 -17.68 -0.03
CA LEU A 163 4.64 -16.37 -0.02
C LEU A 163 3.77 -16.20 1.22
N GLY A 164 3.06 -17.27 1.62
CA GLY A 164 2.25 -17.26 2.84
C GLY A 164 3.08 -17.06 4.11
N TRP A 165 4.21 -17.75 4.24
CA TRP A 165 5.14 -17.55 5.36
C TRP A 165 5.79 -16.16 5.34
N ALA A 166 6.21 -15.68 4.18
CA ALA A 166 6.71 -14.32 4.04
C ALA A 166 5.65 -13.31 4.47
N ALA A 167 4.41 -13.47 4.02
CA ALA A 167 3.30 -12.59 4.41
C ALA A 167 3.01 -12.63 5.91
N LEU A 168 3.15 -13.80 6.56
CA LEU A 168 2.97 -13.93 8.00
C LEU A 168 4.04 -13.14 8.76
N VAL A 169 5.32 -13.35 8.42
CA VAL A 169 6.44 -12.68 9.09
C VAL A 169 6.36 -11.17 8.90
N LEU A 170 6.10 -10.72 7.67
CA LEU A 170 5.95 -9.30 7.36
C LEU A 170 4.73 -8.69 8.05
N GLY A 171 3.60 -9.40 8.06
CA GLY A 171 2.38 -8.97 8.72
C GLY A 171 2.57 -8.77 10.23
N ILE A 172 3.30 -9.67 10.91
CA ILE A 172 3.65 -9.51 12.32
C ILE A 172 4.65 -8.36 12.51
N ALA A 173 5.69 -8.29 11.68
CA ALA A 173 6.73 -7.28 11.80
C ALA A 173 6.22 -5.84 11.61
N LEU A 174 5.15 -5.64 10.83
CA LEU A 174 4.48 -4.34 10.65
C LEU A 174 3.82 -3.78 11.92
N PHE A 175 3.67 -4.58 12.99
CA PHE A 175 3.19 -4.12 14.30
C PHE A 175 4.34 -3.87 15.30
N ILE A 176 5.59 -3.99 14.86
CA ILE A 176 6.78 -3.89 15.70
C ILE A 176 7.56 -2.63 15.31
N PRO A 177 7.58 -1.56 16.15
CA PRO A 177 8.13 -0.24 15.76
C PRO A 177 9.58 -0.19 15.27
N PHE A 178 10.40 -1.20 15.57
CA PHE A 178 11.80 -1.27 15.13
C PHE A 178 12.01 -2.19 13.91
N ALA A 179 10.97 -2.93 13.50
CA ALA A 179 11.03 -3.85 12.36
C ALA A 179 10.10 -3.44 11.21
N ASP A 180 9.09 -2.63 11.49
CA ASP A 180 8.02 -2.25 10.58
C ASP A 180 8.52 -1.48 9.35
N PHE A 181 9.54 -0.62 9.47
CA PHE A 181 10.15 0.07 8.33
C PHE A 181 10.68 -0.92 7.27
N PHE A 182 11.43 -1.94 7.69
CA PHE A 182 11.93 -2.96 6.77
C PHE A 182 10.79 -3.85 6.27
N ALA A 183 9.81 -4.16 7.13
CA ALA A 183 8.65 -4.95 6.77
C ALA A 183 7.78 -4.25 5.71
N LEU A 184 7.66 -2.92 5.76
CA LEU A 184 6.99 -2.10 4.75
C LEU A 184 7.66 -2.26 3.39
N LEU A 185 8.98 -2.06 3.31
CA LEU A 185 9.74 -2.18 2.06
C LEU A 185 9.65 -3.60 1.47
N LEU A 186 9.81 -4.62 2.32
CA LEU A 186 9.69 -6.01 1.91
C LEU A 186 8.26 -6.37 1.50
N THR A 187 7.23 -5.72 2.06
CA THR A 187 5.84 -5.88 1.65
C THR A 187 5.61 -5.35 0.23
N LEU A 188 6.23 -4.22 -0.15
CA LEU A 188 6.17 -3.72 -1.53
C LEU A 188 6.81 -4.71 -2.52
N ILE A 189 7.95 -5.29 -2.14
CA ILE A 189 8.59 -6.36 -2.93
C ILE A 189 7.68 -7.59 -3.02
N TRP A 190 7.06 -7.98 -1.91
CA TRP A 190 6.14 -9.11 -1.86
C TRP A 190 4.94 -8.90 -2.80
N ILE A 191 4.39 -7.69 -2.86
CA ILE A 191 3.30 -7.33 -3.79
C ILE A 191 3.76 -7.51 -5.23
N ILE A 192 4.93 -6.97 -5.60
CA ILE A 192 5.50 -7.13 -6.96
C ILE A 192 5.65 -8.61 -7.32
N VAL A 193 6.25 -9.41 -6.43
CA VAL A 193 6.49 -10.83 -6.70
C VAL A 193 5.17 -11.59 -6.85
N THR A 194 4.20 -11.32 -5.98
CA THR A 194 2.86 -11.92 -6.03
C THR A 194 2.13 -11.56 -7.32
N SER A 195 2.17 -10.28 -7.72
CA SER A 195 1.64 -9.81 -9.01
C SER A 195 2.22 -10.56 -10.20
N LEU A 196 3.55 -10.72 -10.25
CA LEU A 196 4.25 -11.43 -11.33
C LEU A 196 3.89 -12.91 -11.37
N MET A 197 3.83 -13.58 -10.21
CA MET A 197 3.48 -15.00 -10.15
C MET A 197 2.04 -15.26 -10.59
N MET A 198 1.09 -14.44 -10.11
CA MET A 198 -0.32 -14.53 -10.52
C MET A 198 -0.51 -14.25 -12.01
N PHE A 199 0.22 -13.28 -12.56
CA PHE A 199 0.19 -12.98 -13.99
C PHE A 199 0.69 -14.17 -14.82
N ARG A 200 1.84 -14.75 -14.44
CA ARG A 200 2.41 -15.95 -15.10
C ARG A 200 1.46 -17.14 -15.04
N ALA A 201 0.83 -17.38 -13.89
CA ALA A 201 -0.15 -18.45 -13.73
C ALA A 201 -1.37 -18.29 -14.66
N LYS A 202 -1.76 -17.04 -15.00
CA LYS A 202 -2.84 -16.76 -15.96
C LYS A 202 -2.41 -16.84 -17.43
N LEU A 203 -1.11 -16.87 -17.74
CA LEU A 203 -0.57 -17.06 -19.09
C LEU A 203 -0.44 -18.54 -19.47
N GLY A 204 -0.07 -19.41 -18.53
CA GLY A 204 0.10 -20.85 -18.76
C GLY A 204 -1.07 -21.57 -19.46
N PRO A 205 -2.35 -21.27 -19.15
CA PRO A 205 -3.50 -21.88 -19.84
C PRO A 205 -3.65 -21.51 -21.31
N ALA A 206 -3.00 -20.44 -21.79
CA ALA A 206 -3.20 -19.92 -23.14
C ALA A 206 -2.17 -20.41 -24.16
N VAL A 207 -0.96 -20.78 -23.70
CA VAL A 207 0.10 -21.33 -24.55
C VAL A 207 -0.17 -22.79 -24.91
N ALA A 208 -0.84 -23.53 -24.01
CA ALA A 208 -1.19 -24.94 -24.24
C ALA A 208 -2.28 -25.17 -25.31
N LEU A 209 -3.04 -24.13 -25.69
CA LEU A 209 -4.07 -24.19 -26.74
C LEU A 209 -3.59 -23.67 -28.11
N GLN A 210 -2.29 -23.37 -28.23
CA GLN A 210 -1.67 -22.87 -29.47
C GLN A 210 -0.44 -23.69 -29.90
N GLY A 211 -0.30 -24.92 -29.40
CA GLY A 211 0.69 -25.87 -29.93
C GLY A 211 0.23 -26.48 -31.27
N PRO A 212 1.15 -26.78 -32.19
CA PRO A 212 0.86 -27.27 -33.54
C PRO A 212 0.12 -28.60 -33.59
#